data_AF-A0A5B9DL73-F1
#
_entry.id   AF-A0A5B9DL73-F1
#
_cell.length_a   1.000
_cell.length_b   1.000
_cell.length_c   1.000
_cell.angle_alpha   90.00
_cell.angle_beta   90.00
_cell.angle_gamma   90.00
#
_symmetry.space_group_name_H-M   'P 1'
#
loop_
_entity.id
_entity.type
_entity.pdbx_description
1 polymer ?
#
loop_
_entity_poly.entity_id
_entity_poly.type
_entity_poly.pdbx_seq_one_letter_code
_entity_poly.pdbx_strand_id
1 'polypeptide(L)'
;MPRTTTMTVRLSGALSEFVSSNVSETGSYENVSEYIRDLIRRDKERVEQETFERLKAELTLAFAAPETAYTPLTAAEIIARNKA
;
A
#
# COMPACT_ATOMS: atom_id res chain seq x y z
N MET A 1 -14.10 15.93 -14.32
CA MET A 1 -14.23 14.59 -14.92
C MET A 1 -13.16 13.69 -14.32
N PRO A 2 -13.49 12.46 -13.88
CA PRO A 2 -12.47 11.53 -13.41
C PRO A 2 -11.49 11.21 -14.56
N ARG A 3 -10.19 11.26 -14.27
CA ARG A 3 -9.14 10.97 -15.25
C ARG A 3 -9.04 9.46 -15.43
N THR A 4 -9.40 8.97 -16.61
CA THR A 4 -9.17 7.57 -16.99
C THR A 4 -7.79 7.44 -17.63
N THR A 5 -7.12 6.32 -17.37
CA THR A 5 -5.84 5.97 -18.01
C THR A 5 -6.03 4.62 -18.70
N THR A 6 -5.76 4.57 -20.00
CA THR A 6 -5.76 3.32 -20.77
C THR A 6 -4.38 2.68 -20.69
N MET A 7 -4.34 1.39 -20.39
CA MET A 7 -3.11 0.60 -20.32
C MET A 7 -3.25 -0.63 -21.23
N THR A 8 -2.22 -0.93 -22.01
CA THR A 8 -2.14 -2.17 -22.79
C THR A 8 -1.16 -3.11 -22.08
N VAL A 9 -1.60 -4.32 -21.76
CA VAL A 9 -0.79 -5.33 -21.07
C VAL A 9 -0.65 -6.55 -21.98
N ARG A 10 0.58 -7.05 -22.13
CA ARG A 10 0.85 -8.32 -22.80
C ARG A 10 1.06 -9.40 -21.75
N LEU A 11 0.27 -10.45 -21.82
CA LEU A 11 0.43 -11.66 -21.01
C LEU A 11 0.91 -12.80 -21.91
N SER A 12 1.78 -13.66 -21.41
CA SER A 12 2.30 -14.82 -22.16
C SER A 12 2.44 -16.05 -21.25
N GLY A 13 2.41 -17.23 -21.89
CA GLY A 13 2.56 -18.52 -21.20
C GLY A 13 1.53 -18.72 -20.10
N ALA A 14 2.00 -19.21 -18.96
CA ALA A 14 1.16 -19.56 -17.80
C ALA A 14 0.28 -18.42 -17.29
N LEU A 15 0.71 -17.16 -17.40
CA LEU A 15 -0.09 -16.01 -16.97
C LEU A 15 -1.31 -15.78 -17.89
N SER A 16 -1.15 -16.02 -19.19
CA SER A 16 -2.28 -15.91 -20.13
C SER A 16 -3.29 -17.01 -19.84
N GLU A 17 -2.84 -18.26 -19.65
CA GLU A 17 -3.71 -19.40 -19.33
C GLU A 17 -4.47 -19.17 -18.02
N PHE A 18 -3.78 -18.69 -16.99
CA PHE A 18 -4.38 -18.40 -15.69
C PHE A 18 -5.44 -17.28 -15.78
N VAL A 19 -5.17 -16.20 -16.52
CA VAL A 19 -6.17 -15.15 -16.73
C VAL A 19 -7.37 -15.68 -17.52
N SER A 20 -7.11 -16.47 -18.57
CA SER A 20 -8.19 -17.08 -19.36
C SER A 20 -9.09 -18.00 -18.55
N SER A 21 -8.55 -18.76 -17.58
CA SER A 21 -9.38 -19.61 -16.70
C SER A 21 -10.20 -18.82 -15.67
N ASN A 22 -9.77 -17.60 -15.34
CA ASN A 22 -10.49 -16.73 -14.40
C ASN A 22 -11.56 -15.85 -15.08
N VAL A 23 -11.47 -15.70 -16.40
CA VAL A 23 -12.31 -14.80 -17.23
C VAL A 23 -13.22 -15.61 -18.19
N SER A 24 -13.40 -16.90 -17.95
CA SER A 24 -14.26 -17.77 -18.75
C SER A 24 -15.75 -17.63 -18.37
N GLU A 25 -16.63 -18.29 -19.11
CA GLU A 25 -18.09 -18.34 -18.82
C GLU A 25 -18.40 -18.89 -17.41
N THR A 26 -17.50 -19.72 -16.87
CA THR A 26 -17.51 -20.24 -15.50
C THR A 26 -16.55 -19.53 -14.56
N GLY A 27 -15.83 -18.52 -15.05
CA GLY A 27 -14.82 -17.76 -14.33
C GLY A 27 -15.44 -16.75 -13.37
N SER A 28 -14.62 -16.19 -12.48
CA SER A 28 -15.07 -15.21 -11.48
C SER A 28 -15.18 -13.78 -12.02
N TYR A 29 -14.73 -13.52 -13.24
CA TYR A 29 -14.70 -12.19 -13.84
C TYR A 29 -15.23 -12.21 -15.28
N GLU A 30 -15.88 -11.14 -15.71
CA GLU A 30 -16.47 -11.06 -17.04
C GLU A 30 -15.44 -10.71 -18.13
N ASN A 31 -14.37 -9.98 -17.75
CA ASN A 31 -13.31 -9.60 -18.68
C ASN A 31 -11.96 -9.37 -17.97
N VAL A 32 -10.89 -9.37 -18.77
CA VAL A 32 -9.51 -9.17 -18.29
C VAL A 32 -9.33 -7.81 -17.63
N SER A 33 -9.95 -6.76 -18.16
CA SER A 33 -9.84 -5.41 -17.60
C SER A 33 -10.49 -5.29 -16.22
N GLU A 34 -11.53 -6.06 -15.93
CA GLU A 34 -12.09 -6.19 -14.58
C GLU A 34 -11.13 -6.91 -13.65
N TYR A 35 -10.61 -8.06 -14.07
CA TYR A 35 -9.66 -8.82 -13.29
C TYR A 35 -8.42 -7.98 -12.92
N ILE A 36 -7.83 -7.28 -13.88
CA ILE A 36 -6.67 -6.41 -13.63
C ILE A 36 -7.02 -5.23 -12.71
N ARG A 37 -8.20 -4.62 -12.86
CA ARG A 37 -8.64 -3.55 -11.94
C ARG A 37 -8.77 -4.05 -10.51
N ASP A 38 -9.29 -5.26 -10.33
CA ASP A 38 -9.42 -5.85 -9.00
C ASP A 38 -8.05 -6.18 -8.40
N LEU A 39 -7.13 -6.74 -9.18
CA LEU A 39 -5.74 -6.97 -8.73
C LEU A 39 -5.04 -5.66 -8.32
N ILE A 40 -5.20 -4.59 -9.09
CA ILE A 40 -4.63 -3.27 -8.75
C ILE A 40 -5.23 -2.75 -7.44
N ARG A 41 -6.54 -2.94 -7.22
CA ARG A 41 -7.19 -2.53 -5.98
C ARG A 41 -6.64 -3.30 -4.78
N ARG A 42 -6.53 -4.62 -4.88
CA ARG A 42 -5.95 -5.48 -3.83
C ARG A 42 -4.50 -5.15 -3.56
N ASP A 43 -3.72 -4.84 -4.60
CA ASP A 43 -2.33 -4.43 -4.45
C ASP A 43 -2.21 -3.10 -3.70
N LYS A 44 -3.02 -2.10 -4.08
CA LYS A 44 -3.11 -0.83 -3.37
C LYS A 44 -3.48 -1.02 -1.90
N GLU A 45 -4.53 -1.79 -1.62
CA GLU A 45 -5.00 -2.06 -0.25
C GLU A 45 -3.92 -2.76 0.58
N ARG A 46 -3.21 -3.73 0.00
CA ARG A 46 -2.09 -4.42 0.65
C ARG A 46 -0.97 -3.45 1.01
N VAL A 47 -0.54 -2.60 0.08
CA VAL A 47 0.52 -1.61 0.31
C VAL A 47 0.11 -0.59 1.38
N GLU A 48 -1.13 -0.10 1.34
CA GLU A 48 -1.67 0.81 2.35
C GLU A 48 -1.72 0.16 3.74
N GLN A 49 -2.15 -1.10 3.82
CA GLN A 49 -2.18 -1.85 5.08
C GLN A 49 -0.77 -2.09 5.63
N GLU A 50 0.18 -2.51 4.80
CA GLU A 50 1.57 -2.75 5.20
C GLU A 50 2.22 -1.47 5.74
N THR A 51 2.02 -0.35 5.05
CA THR A 51 2.55 0.96 5.49
C THR A 51 1.90 1.43 6.79
N PHE A 52 0.59 1.24 6.95
CA PHE A 52 -0.12 1.56 8.17
C PHE A 52 0.35 0.73 9.36
N GLU A 53 0.43 -0.60 9.22
CA GLU A 53 0.85 -1.49 10.30
C GLU A 53 2.31 -1.23 10.71
N ARG A 54 3.18 -0.90 9.74
CA ARG A 54 4.55 -0.49 10.04
C ARG A 54 4.59 0.76 10.93
N LEU A 55 3.86 1.81 10.55
CA LEU A 55 3.81 3.05 11.33
C LEU A 55 3.21 2.81 12.72
N LYS A 56 2.12 2.05 12.79
CA LYS A 56 1.48 1.68 14.05
C LYS A 56 2.42 0.93 14.98
N ALA A 57 3.19 -0.03 14.47
CA ALA A 57 4.16 -0.78 15.25
C ALA A 57 5.28 0.13 15.79
N GLU A 58 5.80 1.02 14.96
CA GLU A 58 6.82 2.01 15.36
C GLU A 58 6.31 2.94 16.47
N LEU A 59 5.11 3.50 16.30
CA LEU A 59 4.50 4.36 17.33
C LEU A 59 4.18 3.58 18.60
N THR A 60 3.66 2.36 18.49
CA THR A 60 3.36 1.51 19.65
C THR A 60 4.62 1.26 20.49
N LEU A 61 5.76 0.99 19.83
CA LEU A 61 7.04 0.85 20.50
C LEU A 61 7.49 2.15 21.17
N ALA A 62 7.38 3.29 20.47
CA ALA A 62 7.79 4.59 20.97
C ALA A 62 6.95 5.08 22.17
N PHE A 63 5.66 4.73 22.20
CA PHE A 63 4.73 5.09 23.28
C PHE A 63 4.66 4.07 24.42
N ALA A 64 5.31 2.91 24.29
CA ALA A 64 5.39 1.93 25.37
C ALA A 64 6.30 2.37 26.53
N ALA A 65 7.11 3.42 26.33
CA ALA A 65 7.95 3.98 27.37
C ALA A 65 7.11 4.67 28.47
N PRO A 66 7.49 4.55 29.76
CA PRO A 66 6.80 5.24 30.83
C PRO A 66 6.94 6.75 30.70
N GLU A 67 5.97 7.52 31.22
CA GLU A 67 6.00 8.99 31.11
C GLU A 67 7.29 9.62 31.66
N THR A 68 7.86 9.00 32.70
CA THR A 68 9.11 9.42 33.34
C THR A 68 10.33 9.34 32.41
N ALA A 69 10.25 8.62 31.29
CA ALA A 69 11.31 8.55 30.30
C ALA A 69 11.30 9.72 29.29
N TYR A 70 10.21 10.50 29.23
CA TYR A 70 10.13 11.68 28.37
C TYR A 70 10.72 12.91 29.06
N THR A 71 11.45 13.72 28.30
CA THR A 71 12.00 15.00 28.77
C THR A 71 11.34 16.16 28.03
N PRO A 72 11.04 17.28 28.71
CA PRO A 72 10.59 18.49 28.03
C PRO A 72 11.61 18.92 26.96
N LEU A 73 11.11 19.27 25.77
CA LEU A 73 11.94 19.72 24.67
C LEU A 73 11.17 20.76 23.85
N THR A 74 11.83 21.87 23.55
CA THR A 74 11.28 22.96 22.74
C THR A 74 11.81 22.89 21.31
N ALA A 75 11.04 23.46 20.37
CA ALA A 75 11.49 23.57 18.98
C ALA A 75 12.79 24.39 18.84
N ALA A 76 13.00 25.40 19.70
CA ALA A 76 14.21 26.22 19.69
C ALA A 76 15.47 25.42 20.05
N GLU A 77 15.37 24.52 21.05
CA GLU A 77 16.47 23.63 21.46
C GLU A 77 16.84 22.65 20.33
N ILE A 78 15.84 22.10 19.61
CA ILE A 78 16.07 21.22 18.45
C ILE A 78 16.77 21.97 17.32
N ILE A 79 16.30 23.18 16.99
CA ILE A 79 16.88 23.98 15.91
C ILE A 79 18.32 24.38 16.25
N ALA A 80 18.60 24.79 17.48
CA ALA A 80 19.95 25.12 17.92
C ALA A 80 20.91 23.91 17.82
N ARG A 81 20.44 22.71 18.17
CA ARG A 81 21.23 21.46 18.09
C ARG A 81 21.64 21.09 16.66
N ASN A 82 20.79 21.35 15.66
CA ASN A 82 20.99 20.91 14.27
C ASN A 82 21.61 21.98 13.35
N LYS A 83 22.07 23.12 13.89
CA LYS A 83 22.68 24.23 13.12
C LYS A 83 24.19 24.10 12.90
N ALA A 84 24.79 22.97 13.28
CA ALA A 84 26.21 22.66 13.06
C ALA A 84 26.47 22.19 11.62
#